data_AF-A0A834AZN7-F1
#
_entry.id   AF-A0A834AZN7-F1
#
_cell.length_a   1.000
_cell.length_b   1.000
_cell.length_c   1.000
_cell.angle_alpha   90.00
_cell.angle_beta   90.00
_cell.angle_gamma   90.00
#
_symmetry.space_group_name_H-M   'P 1'
#
loop_
_entity.id
_entity.type
_entity.pdbx_description
1 polymer ?
#
loop_
_entity_poly.entity_id
_entity_poly.type
_entity_poly.pdbx_seq_one_letter_code
_entity_poly.pdbx_strand_id
1 'polypeptide(L)'
;MTLKVQALCCVLGPLKGARAKGASRLLVNDSWCYFGEHRKMYKATEKIAPPRLLTEEEYRIQGEVETRKALEELREYCNSPDCSAWKTISRIQSPKRFADFVEGSFHLTPNEVSVHEQEYGLGSIIAQDEIDEETSSEEGDSDSWHPTITQNSFLS
;
A
#
# COMPACT_ATOMS: atom_id res chain seq x y z
N MET A 1 12.38 -29.18 35.20
CA MET A 1 13.83 -28.86 35.17
C MET A 1 14.60 -29.72 34.17
N THR A 2 13.99 -30.10 33.04
CA THR A 2 14.50 -31.09 32.08
C THR A 2 14.99 -30.48 30.76
N LEU A 3 15.01 -29.16 30.64
CA LEU A 3 15.41 -28.47 29.40
C LEU A 3 16.87 -27.97 29.40
N LYS A 4 17.59 -28.07 30.53
CA LYS A 4 18.98 -27.59 30.62
C LYS A 4 20.05 -28.65 30.27
N VAL A 5 19.69 -29.91 30.02
CA VAL A 5 20.67 -30.96 29.69
C VAL A 5 20.84 -31.16 28.17
N GLN A 6 19.85 -30.81 27.35
CA GLN A 6 19.92 -30.94 25.88
C GLN A 6 20.92 -29.95 25.25
N ALA A 7 21.15 -28.79 25.89
CA ALA A 7 22.01 -27.74 25.34
C ALA A 7 23.51 -28.03 25.46
N LEU A 8 23.95 -28.92 26.37
CA LEU A 8 25.38 -29.20 26.54
C LEU A 8 25.91 -30.28 25.58
N CYS A 9 25.05 -31.11 24.99
CA CYS A 9 25.50 -32.20 24.11
C CYS A 9 25.88 -31.72 22.70
N CYS A 10 25.44 -30.52 22.29
CA CYS A 10 25.71 -29.98 20.95
C CYS A 10 27.05 -29.23 20.83
N VAL A 11 27.76 -28.96 21.94
CA VAL A 11 29.01 -28.16 21.91
C VAL A 11 30.26 -29.03 22.11
N LEU A 12 30.12 -30.26 22.60
CA LEU A 12 31.21 -31.21 22.71
C LEU A 12 31.00 -32.32 21.68
N GLY A 13 31.50 -32.08 20.46
CA GLY A 13 31.65 -33.15 19.48
C GLY A 13 32.43 -34.34 20.08
N PRO A 14 32.26 -35.56 19.56
CA PRO A 14 32.94 -36.73 20.09
C PRO A 14 34.47 -36.54 20.02
N LEU A 15 35.06 -36.18 21.15
CA LEU A 15 36.50 -36.18 21.38
C LEU A 15 36.98 -37.62 21.15
N LYS A 16 37.86 -37.78 20.16
CA LYS A 16 38.53 -39.04 19.85
C LYS A 16 39.37 -39.45 21.07
N GLY A 17 38.85 -40.36 21.88
CA GLY A 17 39.52 -40.90 23.06
C GLY A 17 39.49 -42.44 23.03
N ALA A 18 40.67 -43.01 22.82
CA ALA A 18 41.15 -44.35 23.21
C ALA A 18 40.13 -45.51 23.39
N ARG A 19 40.30 -46.56 22.57
CA ARG A 19 39.79 -47.91 22.88
C ARG A 19 40.76 -48.63 23.83
N ALA A 20 40.40 -48.68 25.11
CA ALA A 20 40.78 -49.77 26.01
C ALA A 20 39.85 -50.98 25.80
N LYS A 21 40.34 -52.15 26.20
CA LYS A 21 39.80 -53.49 25.93
C LYS A 21 38.54 -53.81 26.76
N GLY A 22 37.63 -54.60 26.18
CA GLY A 22 36.89 -55.63 26.92
C GLY A 22 35.38 -55.45 27.13
N ALA A 23 34.65 -56.41 26.55
CA ALA A 23 33.44 -57.05 27.06
C ALA A 23 32.04 -56.41 26.88
N SER A 24 31.14 -57.29 26.41
CA SER A 24 29.70 -57.35 26.67
C SER A 24 28.73 -56.61 25.73
N ARG A 25 28.41 -57.30 24.63
CA ARG A 25 27.06 -57.79 24.28
C ARG A 25 25.90 -56.88 24.70
N LEU A 26 25.35 -56.08 23.79
CA LEU A 26 23.90 -55.85 23.68
C LEU A 26 23.51 -55.53 22.23
N LEU A 27 22.78 -56.50 21.66
CA LEU A 27 21.64 -56.37 20.76
C LEU A 27 21.80 -55.45 19.53
N VAL A 28 22.11 -56.12 18.43
CA VAL A 28 21.69 -55.77 17.07
C VAL A 28 20.26 -55.24 17.11
N ASN A 29 20.09 -53.97 16.77
CA ASN A 29 18.81 -53.47 16.30
C ASN A 29 19.12 -52.70 15.01
N ASP A 30 19.02 -53.45 13.92
CA ASP A 30 19.03 -53.02 12.53
C ASP A 30 17.82 -52.12 12.23
N SER A 31 17.75 -50.98 12.90
CA SER A 31 16.82 -49.89 12.55
C SER A 31 17.60 -48.72 11.97
N TRP A 32 18.57 -49.04 11.10
CA TRP A 32 19.31 -48.10 10.28
C TRP A 32 18.87 -48.27 8.82
N CYS A 33 17.57 -48.14 8.53
CA CYS A 33 17.10 -48.19 7.14
C CYS A 33 15.86 -47.31 6.84
N TYR A 34 15.39 -46.51 7.77
CA TYR A 34 14.37 -45.49 7.48
C TYR A 34 14.90 -44.14 7.93
N PHE A 35 14.58 -43.07 7.21
CA PHE A 35 15.12 -41.70 7.30
C PHE A 35 16.42 -41.41 6.53
N GLY A 36 16.88 -42.33 5.70
CA GLY A 36 17.98 -42.10 4.75
C GLY A 36 17.55 -41.44 3.44
N GLU A 37 16.63 -40.48 3.44
CA GLU A 37 16.17 -39.84 2.18
C GLU A 37 15.52 -38.47 2.41
N HIS A 38 16.22 -37.54 3.05
CA HIS A 38 15.88 -36.12 2.95
C HIS A 38 16.74 -35.45 1.89
N ARG A 39 16.46 -35.77 0.62
CA ARG A 39 16.87 -34.94 -0.52
C ARG A 39 16.25 -33.56 -0.34
N LYS A 40 17.00 -32.61 0.20
CA LYS A 40 16.62 -31.19 0.16
C LYS A 40 16.69 -30.76 -1.30
N MET A 41 15.55 -30.84 -2.00
CA MET A 41 15.38 -30.08 -3.23
C MET A 41 15.30 -28.61 -2.82
N TYR A 42 16.43 -27.93 -2.91
CA TYR A 42 16.47 -26.47 -2.96
C TYR A 42 15.67 -26.10 -4.21
N LYS A 43 14.39 -25.74 -4.03
CA LYS A 43 13.61 -25.12 -5.12
C LYS A 43 14.34 -23.83 -5.43
N ALA A 44 14.98 -23.77 -6.59
CA ALA A 44 15.51 -22.53 -7.13
C ALA A 44 14.36 -21.51 -7.08
N THR A 45 14.55 -20.43 -6.34
CA THR A 45 13.60 -19.33 -6.29
C THR A 45 13.55 -18.75 -7.69
N GLU A 46 12.56 -19.18 -8.46
CA GLU A 46 12.25 -18.62 -9.76
C GLU A 46 12.05 -17.12 -9.52
N LYS A 47 12.89 -16.30 -10.16
CA LYS A 47 12.83 -14.84 -10.01
C LYS A 47 11.46 -14.42 -10.54
N ILE A 48 10.51 -14.17 -9.63
CA ILE A 48 9.20 -13.65 -9.99
C ILE A 48 9.45 -12.31 -10.66
N ALA A 49 9.12 -12.23 -11.95
CA ALA A 49 9.21 -10.98 -12.69
C ALA A 49 8.37 -9.91 -11.96
N PRO A 50 8.81 -8.65 -11.94
CA PRO A 50 8.07 -7.59 -11.27
C PRO A 50 6.64 -7.54 -11.84
N PRO A 51 5.62 -7.32 -11.00
CA PRO A 51 4.23 -7.21 -11.46
C PRO A 51 4.11 -6.17 -12.56
N ARG A 52 3.27 -6.44 -13.56
CA ARG A 52 2.97 -5.47 -14.62
C ARG A 52 2.32 -4.24 -13.99
N LEU A 53 2.78 -3.05 -14.37
CA LEU A 53 2.14 -1.79 -14.01
C LEU A 53 0.84 -1.60 -14.80
N LEU A 54 -0.10 -0.88 -14.21
CA LEU A 54 -1.36 -0.52 -14.86
C LEU A 54 -1.09 0.49 -15.99
N THR A 55 -1.89 0.42 -17.05
CA THR A 55 -1.98 1.52 -18.00
C THR A 55 -2.68 2.72 -17.35
N GLU A 56 -2.51 3.90 -17.92
CA GLU A 56 -3.16 5.12 -17.43
C GLU A 56 -4.69 4.97 -17.36
N GLU A 57 -5.29 4.37 -18.39
CA GLU A 57 -6.73 4.11 -18.42
C GLU A 57 -7.17 3.09 -17.36
N GLU A 58 -6.39 2.01 -17.16
CA GLU A 58 -6.67 1.03 -16.09
C GLU A 58 -6.64 1.68 -14.71
N TYR A 59 -5.64 2.55 -14.47
CA TYR A 59 -5.51 3.29 -13.23
C TYR A 59 -6.70 4.23 -13.01
N ARG A 60 -7.09 4.98 -14.05
CA ARG A 60 -8.23 5.91 -14.01
C ARG A 60 -9.53 5.20 -13.65
N ILE A 61 -9.83 4.09 -14.33
CA ILE A 61 -11.04 3.28 -14.07
C ILE A 61 -11.03 2.72 -12.65
N GLN A 62 -9.88 2.20 -12.18
CA GLN A 62 -9.79 1.70 -10.81
C GLN A 62 -10.02 2.80 -9.78
N GLY A 63 -9.47 3.99 -10.01
CA GLY A 63 -9.71 5.16 -9.17
C GLY A 63 -11.19 5.48 -9.04
N GLU A 64 -11.93 5.50 -10.16
CA GLU A 64 -13.37 5.74 -10.15
C GLU A 64 -14.15 4.65 -9.41
N VAL A 65 -13.82 3.38 -9.68
CA VAL A 65 -14.51 2.23 -9.06
C VAL A 65 -14.29 2.18 -7.56
N GLU A 66 -13.05 2.33 -7.11
CA GLU A 66 -12.71 2.28 -5.69
C GLU A 66 -13.25 3.51 -4.96
N THR A 67 -13.19 4.70 -5.56
CA THR A 67 -13.76 5.91 -4.96
C THR A 67 -15.27 5.77 -4.78
N ARG A 68 -15.99 5.27 -5.79
CA ARG A 68 -17.44 5.04 -5.70
C ARG A 68 -17.78 4.07 -4.58
N LYS A 69 -17.09 2.93 -4.56
CA LYS A 69 -17.29 1.89 -3.55
C LYS A 69 -17.00 2.41 -2.13
N ALA A 70 -15.89 3.11 -1.93
CA ALA A 70 -15.53 3.69 -0.64
C ALA A 70 -16.56 4.73 -0.16
N LEU A 71 -17.14 5.52 -1.07
CA LEU A 71 -18.20 6.47 -0.73
C LEU A 71 -19.52 5.78 -0.37
N GLU A 72 -19.86 4.65 -1.02
CA GLU A 72 -21.01 3.82 -0.67
C GLU A 72 -20.84 3.19 0.72
N GLU A 73 -19.69 2.56 0.97
CA GLU A 73 -19.35 1.99 2.29
C GLU A 73 -19.37 3.06 3.39
N LEU A 74 -18.90 4.27 3.10
CA LEU A 74 -18.97 5.39 4.04
C LEU A 74 -20.41 5.76 4.39
N ARG A 75 -21.32 5.78 3.42
CA ARG A 75 -22.75 6.06 3.67
C ARG A 75 -23.38 4.98 4.52
N GLU A 76 -23.10 3.71 4.21
CA GLU A 76 -23.58 2.59 5.00
C GLU A 76 -23.09 2.67 6.44
N TYR A 77 -21.80 2.97 6.64
CA TYR A 77 -21.24 3.19 7.97
C TYR A 77 -21.95 4.33 8.69
N CYS A 78 -22.17 5.47 8.03
CA CYS A 78 -22.86 6.60 8.65
C CYS A 78 -24.30 6.30 9.06
N ASN A 79 -24.98 5.37 8.38
CA ASN A 79 -26.33 4.90 8.71
C ASN A 79 -26.34 3.76 9.75
N SER A 80 -25.19 3.17 10.06
CA SER A 80 -25.05 2.11 11.04
C SER A 80 -25.11 2.66 12.48
N PRO A 81 -25.56 1.85 13.46
CA PRO A 81 -25.53 2.23 14.88
C PRO A 81 -24.10 2.40 15.43
N ASP A 82 -23.09 1.90 14.73
CA ASP A 82 -21.68 1.99 15.12
C ASP A 82 -21.07 3.38 14.82
N CYS A 83 -21.77 4.20 14.03
CA CYS A 83 -21.38 5.58 13.77
C CYS A 83 -21.73 6.49 14.96
N SER A 84 -20.71 7.13 15.54
CA SER A 84 -20.92 8.16 16.54
C SER A 84 -21.33 9.49 15.88
N ALA A 85 -22.62 9.64 15.57
CA ALA A 85 -23.16 10.79 14.83
C ALA A 85 -22.72 12.15 15.39
N TRP A 86 -22.86 12.37 16.71
CA TRP A 86 -22.49 13.65 17.35
C TRP A 86 -20.99 13.95 17.30
N LYS A 87 -20.14 12.92 17.32
CA LYS A 87 -18.68 13.08 17.18
C LYS A 87 -18.30 13.43 15.75
N THR A 88 -19.00 12.87 14.77
CA THR A 88 -18.79 13.20 13.35
C THR A 88 -19.26 14.63 13.06
N ILE A 89 -20.47 14.98 13.49
CA ILE A 89 -21.08 16.31 13.26
C ILE A 89 -20.22 17.44 13.86
N SER A 90 -19.56 17.21 14.99
CA SER A 90 -18.70 18.24 15.61
C SER A 90 -17.38 18.50 14.88
N ARG A 91 -16.99 17.65 13.93
CA ARG A 91 -15.70 17.73 13.21
C ARG A 91 -15.83 18.22 11.77
N ILE A 92 -17.01 18.09 11.18
CA ILE A 92 -17.26 18.41 9.78
C ILE A 92 -17.54 19.90 9.59
N GLN A 93 -17.09 20.46 8.46
CA GLN A 93 -17.26 21.90 8.18
C GLN A 93 -18.71 22.29 7.91
N SER A 94 -19.45 21.43 7.18
CA SER A 94 -20.84 21.69 6.80
C SER A 94 -21.74 20.51 7.16
N PRO A 95 -22.40 20.54 8.33
CA PRO A 95 -23.30 19.47 8.75
C PRO A 95 -24.46 19.23 7.77
N LYS A 96 -24.96 20.29 7.13
CA LYS A 96 -26.05 20.18 6.15
C LYS A 96 -25.62 19.41 4.90
N ARG A 97 -24.50 19.80 4.27
CA ARG A 97 -23.98 19.08 3.09
C ARG A 97 -23.69 17.62 3.41
N PHE A 98 -23.21 17.35 4.63
CA PHE A 98 -22.97 15.99 5.07
C PHE A 98 -24.27 15.18 5.22
N ALA A 99 -25.33 15.76 5.78
CA ALA A 99 -26.63 15.09 5.86
C ALA A 99 -27.19 14.77 4.47
N ASP A 100 -27.19 15.75 3.56
CA ASP A 100 -27.62 15.56 2.17
C ASP A 100 -26.81 14.44 1.48
N PHE A 101 -25.49 14.41 1.72
CA PHE A 101 -24.61 13.34 1.28
C PHE A 101 -25.08 12.00 1.86
N VAL A 102 -25.22 11.83 3.17
CA VAL A 102 -25.62 10.54 3.78
C VAL A 102 -26.96 10.04 3.25
N GLU A 103 -27.90 10.94 2.94
CA GLU A 103 -29.23 10.62 2.41
C GLU A 103 -29.25 10.16 0.93
N GLY A 104 -28.18 10.40 0.16
CA GLY A 104 -28.13 9.97 -1.24
C GLY A 104 -27.57 11.01 -2.21
N SER A 105 -27.42 12.26 -1.80
CA SER A 105 -26.99 13.35 -2.71
C SER A 105 -25.52 13.21 -3.10
N PHE A 106 -25.13 13.82 -4.22
CA PHE A 106 -23.75 13.78 -4.70
C PHE A 106 -22.79 14.44 -3.70
N HIS A 107 -21.56 13.91 -3.63
CA HIS A 107 -20.55 14.38 -2.69
C HIS A 107 -19.91 15.71 -3.12
N LEU A 108 -19.92 16.00 -4.42
CA LEU A 108 -19.49 17.29 -4.98
C LEU A 108 -20.69 18.16 -5.33
N THR A 109 -20.47 19.46 -5.31
CA THR A 109 -21.39 20.45 -5.87
C THR A 109 -21.11 20.64 -7.35
N PRO A 110 -22.11 21.08 -8.14
CA PRO A 110 -21.89 21.43 -9.54
C PRO A 110 -20.78 22.48 -9.73
N ASN A 111 -20.64 23.41 -8.78
CA ASN A 111 -19.58 24.42 -8.81
C ASN A 111 -18.19 23.80 -8.65
N GLU A 112 -18.01 22.87 -7.70
CA GLU A 112 -16.73 22.17 -7.51
C GLU A 112 -16.33 21.39 -8.78
N VAL A 113 -17.30 20.74 -9.44
CA VAL A 113 -17.07 20.03 -10.71
C VAL A 113 -16.69 21.02 -11.83
N SER A 114 -17.42 22.12 -11.94
CA SER A 114 -17.16 23.15 -12.97
C SER A 114 -15.79 23.79 -12.82
N VAL A 115 -15.36 24.11 -11.59
CA VAL A 115 -14.03 24.68 -11.34
C VAL A 115 -12.93 23.68 -11.72
N HIS A 116 -13.10 22.40 -11.37
CA HIS A 116 -12.15 21.35 -11.75
C HIS A 116 -12.06 21.17 -13.27
N GLU A 117 -13.20 21.18 -13.98
CA GLU A 117 -13.20 21.08 -15.44
C GLU A 117 -12.56 22.31 -16.11
N GLN A 118 -12.71 23.50 -15.52
CA GLN A 118 -12.03 24.69 -16.02
C GLN A 118 -10.51 24.64 -15.80
N GLU A 119 -10.05 24.12 -14.66
CA GLU A 119 -8.63 24.10 -14.31
C GLU A 119 -7.87 22.94 -14.99
N TYR A 120 -8.50 21.76 -15.05
CA TYR A 120 -7.88 20.51 -15.49
C TYR A 120 -8.55 19.85 -16.69
N GLY A 121 -9.67 20.40 -17.19
CA GLY A 121 -10.36 19.86 -18.35
C GLY A 121 -9.69 20.26 -19.66
N LEU A 122 -10.17 19.66 -20.75
CA LEU A 122 -9.63 19.86 -22.10
C LEU A 122 -9.61 21.33 -22.53
N GLY A 123 -10.59 22.13 -22.06
CA GLY A 123 -10.66 23.57 -22.34
C GLY A 123 -9.51 24.38 -21.76
N SER A 124 -8.90 23.92 -20.66
CA SER A 124 -7.71 24.56 -20.06
C SER A 124 -6.48 24.42 -20.98
N ILE A 125 -6.32 23.24 -21.59
CA ILE A 125 -5.17 22.91 -22.44
C ILE A 125 -5.22 23.71 -23.76
N ILE A 126 -6.39 23.78 -24.39
CA ILE A 126 -6.57 24.52 -25.65
C ILE A 126 -6.33 26.02 -25.46
N ALA A 127 -6.77 26.58 -24.33
CA ALA A 127 -6.56 28.00 -24.02
C ALA A 127 -5.07 28.34 -23.84
N GLN A 128 -4.25 27.41 -23.34
CA GLN A 128 -2.81 27.61 -23.20
C GLN A 128 -2.09 27.60 -24.57
N ASP A 129 -2.45 26.64 -25.44
CA ASP A 129 -1.88 26.53 -26.79
C ASP A 129 -2.16 27.78 -27.66
N GLU A 130 -3.32 28.43 -27.50
CA GLU A 130 -3.65 29.68 -28.22
C GLU A 130 -2.81 30.89 -27.76
N ILE A 131 -2.29 30.88 -26.54
CA ILE A 131 -1.46 31.98 -25.98
C ILE A 131 -0.01 31.84 -26.46
N ASP A 132 0.46 30.62 -26.67
CA ASP A 132 1.84 30.34 -27.06
C ASP A 132 2.11 30.61 -28.56
N GLU A 133 1.06 30.61 -29.41
CA GLU A 133 1.16 30.94 -30.85
C GLU A 133 1.26 32.47 -31.13
N GLU A 134 0.86 33.36 -30.20
CA GLU A 134 0.92 34.82 -30.42
C GLU A 134 2.25 35.47 -29.96
N THR A 135 3.11 34.77 -29.22
CA THR A 135 4.33 35.35 -28.63
C THR A 135 5.67 34.84 -29.19
N SER A 136 5.70 34.01 -30.23
CA SER A 136 6.99 33.55 -30.82
C SER A 136 7.54 34.54 -31.86
N SER A 137 7.92 35.72 -31.38
CA SER A 137 8.94 36.56 -32.00
C SER A 137 10.03 36.88 -30.97
N GLU A 138 11.21 36.29 -31.20
CA GLU A 138 12.54 36.62 -30.65
C GLU A 138 12.91 36.12 -29.24
N GLU A 139 13.72 35.05 -29.25
CA GLU A 139 14.90 34.69 -28.42
C GLU A 139 15.14 35.45 -27.09
N GLY A 140 15.25 34.73 -25.97
CA GLY A 140 15.98 35.22 -24.79
C GLY A 140 15.67 34.56 -23.45
N ASP A 141 16.49 33.57 -23.07
CA ASP A 141 17.06 33.33 -21.74
C ASP A 141 16.28 33.82 -20.48
N SER A 142 15.78 32.91 -19.64
CA SER A 142 16.06 32.87 -18.18
C SER A 142 15.23 31.82 -17.42
N ASP A 143 15.87 31.28 -16.39
CA ASP A 143 15.55 30.20 -15.45
C ASP A 143 14.19 30.18 -14.71
N SER A 144 13.92 28.97 -14.18
CA SER A 144 13.27 28.69 -12.87
C SER A 144 11.73 28.81 -12.80
N TRP A 145 11.04 27.66 -12.87
CA TRP A 145 9.65 27.52 -12.44
C TRP A 145 9.55 26.73 -11.13
N HIS A 146 9.36 27.48 -10.04
CA HIS A 146 8.69 26.97 -8.85
C HIS A 146 7.28 27.58 -8.81
N PRO A 147 6.20 26.79 -8.64
CA PRO A 147 4.89 27.37 -8.43
C PRO A 147 4.83 27.96 -7.01
N THR A 148 4.61 29.27 -6.93
CA THR A 148 4.45 30.01 -5.68
C THR A 148 3.10 29.66 -5.06
N ILE A 149 3.10 28.87 -4.00
CA ILE A 149 1.95 28.74 -3.09
C ILE A 149 1.75 30.12 -2.45
N THR A 150 0.75 30.87 -2.90
CA THR A 150 0.32 32.09 -2.22
C THR A 150 -0.35 31.70 -0.90
N GLN A 151 0.39 31.83 0.19
CA GLN A 151 -0.18 31.81 1.53
C GLN A 151 -1.06 33.04 1.72
N ASN A 152 -2.38 32.84 1.80
CA ASN A 152 -3.26 33.81 2.43
C ASN A 152 -3.47 33.41 3.89
N SER A 153 -2.64 34.00 4.77
CA SER A 153 -2.90 34.03 6.20
C SER A 153 -3.16 35.47 6.64
N PHE A 154 -4.40 35.67 7.09
CA PHE A 154 -4.80 36.49 8.25
C PHE A 154 -4.75 38.03 8.17
N LEU A 155 -5.94 38.67 8.17
CA LEU A 155 -6.52 39.40 9.33
C LEU A 155 -7.69 40.30 8.89
N SER A 156 -8.91 39.95 9.32
CA SER A 156 -9.77 40.74 10.22
C SER A 156 -11.09 40.03 10.48
#